data_AF-A0A3M2BF09-F1
#
_entry.id   AF-A0A3M2BF09-F1
#
_cell.length_a   1.000
_cell.length_b   1.000
_cell.length_c   1.000
_cell.angle_alpha   90.00
_cell.angle_beta   90.00
_cell.angle_gamma   90.00
#
_symmetry.space_group_name_H-M   'P 1'
#
loop_
_entity.id
_entity.type
_entity.pdbx_description
1 polymer ?
#
loop_
_entity_poly.entity_id
_entity_poly.type
_entity_poly.pdbx_seq_one_letter_code
_entity_poly.pdbx_strand_id
1 'polypeptide(L)'
;MLPVVQTRFQMTLSSTIGPVYQMSTPLISVLLSVLFGQVLQPDAGILLVQPERHPHVRIAWVDARKIEHAYEADLSYGWDGDREPIGGNIAAYVAVGGTRLLKGAGHPRGAIVRVGFYKIQQGLLFFDGIGADSVIEVELSGVFMNQPAAARPETIVQHLKFSRDALKSCRIASDAWNLFNTVDPDETLNGRIRPGYDARPGALDGRGSDHGSAEAVVADDGSITLRARVPYALFKHIRDPWQHAIPGTFLEPIHFHIEMEILPQGVNPGRDDNGLPDD
;
A
#
# COMPACT_ATOMS: atom_id res chain seq x y z
N MET A 1 -27.88 -6.09 48.87
CA MET A 1 -28.77 -4.94 48.59
C MET A 1 -28.17 -3.72 49.26
N LEU A 2 -27.59 -2.82 48.48
CA LEU A 2 -27.09 -1.51 48.88
C LEU A 2 -27.48 -0.55 47.74
N PRO A 3 -28.13 0.60 48.00
CA PRO A 3 -28.55 1.51 46.95
C PRO A 3 -27.42 2.48 46.57
N VAL A 4 -27.17 2.60 45.27
CA VAL A 4 -26.32 3.65 44.69
C VAL A 4 -27.20 4.88 44.43
N VAL A 5 -26.85 5.99 45.04
CA VAL A 5 -27.50 7.29 44.90
C VAL A 5 -26.93 8.01 43.66
N GLN A 6 -27.77 8.24 42.66
CA GLN A 6 -27.45 9.10 41.50
C GLN A 6 -27.85 10.55 41.79
N THR A 7 -26.87 11.45 41.84
CA THR A 7 -27.12 12.90 41.93
C THR A 7 -27.03 13.52 40.55
N ARG A 8 -28.17 14.00 40.02
CA ARG A 8 -28.27 14.79 38.80
C ARG A 8 -27.88 16.25 39.08
N PHE A 9 -27.02 16.84 38.25
CA PHE A 9 -26.87 18.29 38.15
C PHE A 9 -27.44 18.75 36.80
N GLN A 10 -28.55 19.50 36.85
CA GLN A 10 -29.07 20.27 35.74
C GLN A 10 -28.61 21.72 35.94
N MET A 11 -27.90 22.28 34.97
CA MET A 11 -27.74 23.73 34.83
C MET A 11 -28.58 24.20 33.65
N THR A 12 -29.65 24.92 33.96
CA THR A 12 -30.40 25.76 33.03
C THR A 12 -29.85 27.19 33.11
N LEU A 13 -29.40 27.74 31.99
CA LEU A 13 -29.21 29.18 31.81
C LEU A 13 -30.16 29.67 30.71
N SER A 14 -31.02 30.59 31.10
CA SER A 14 -31.99 31.32 30.28
C SER A 14 -31.61 32.81 30.32
N SER A 15 -31.45 33.46 29.17
CA SER A 15 -31.61 34.91 29.04
C SER A 15 -31.78 35.36 27.57
N THR A 16 -33.05 35.52 27.20
CA THR A 16 -33.71 36.63 26.48
C THR A 16 -32.90 37.62 25.63
N ILE A 17 -33.15 37.55 24.31
CA ILE A 17 -33.52 38.58 23.31
C ILE A 17 -33.14 40.06 23.53
N GLY A 18 -32.51 40.63 22.49
CA GLY A 18 -32.69 42.03 22.05
C GLY A 18 -32.18 42.24 20.62
N PRO A 19 -32.97 42.83 19.68
CA PRO A 19 -32.51 43.12 18.32
C PRO A 19 -31.83 44.50 18.27
N VAL A 20 -30.69 44.60 17.60
CA VAL A 20 -30.06 45.89 17.28
C VAL A 20 -29.98 46.05 15.77
N TYR A 21 -30.39 47.24 15.36
CA TYR A 21 -30.63 47.74 14.02
C TYR A 21 -29.46 47.63 13.04
N GLN A 22 -29.84 47.45 11.77
CA GLN A 22 -29.04 47.70 10.57
C GLN A 22 -28.41 49.10 10.57
N MET A 23 -27.14 49.19 10.19
CA MET A 23 -26.65 50.29 9.36
C MET A 23 -25.80 49.72 8.23
N SER A 24 -26.33 49.89 7.02
CA SER A 24 -25.64 49.72 5.75
C SER A 24 -24.75 50.93 5.48
N THR A 25 -23.46 50.70 5.28
CA THR A 25 -22.58 51.61 4.53
C THR A 25 -21.76 50.82 3.51
N PRO A 26 -21.47 51.42 2.34
CA PRO A 26 -21.09 50.70 1.13
C PRO A 26 -19.56 50.54 0.99
N LEU A 27 -19.19 49.53 0.21
CA LEU A 27 -18.07 49.49 -0.74
C LEU A 27 -16.80 50.26 -0.35
N ILE A 28 -15.77 49.54 0.11
CA ILE A 28 -14.37 49.60 -0.34
C ILE A 28 -13.65 48.37 0.27
N SER A 29 -13.51 47.31 -0.51
CA SER A 29 -12.53 46.23 -0.27
C SER A 29 -12.33 45.49 -1.59
N VAL A 30 -11.78 46.23 -2.56
CA VAL A 30 -11.10 45.64 -3.71
C VAL A 30 -9.63 45.93 -3.49
N LEU A 31 -8.79 44.90 -3.66
CA LEU A 31 -7.33 44.90 -3.57
C LEU A 31 -6.70 44.87 -2.16
N LEU A 32 -6.79 43.72 -1.49
CA LEU A 32 -5.73 43.29 -0.57
C LEU A 32 -5.64 41.75 -0.50
N SER A 33 -5.40 41.10 -1.64
CA SER A 33 -5.26 39.63 -1.71
C SER A 33 -3.99 39.16 -2.43
N VAL A 34 -3.02 40.05 -2.68
CA VAL A 34 -1.86 39.72 -3.53
C VAL A 34 -0.51 39.77 -2.80
N LEU A 35 -0.43 40.10 -1.50
CA LEU A 35 0.89 40.35 -0.88
C LEU A 35 1.19 39.66 0.46
N PHE A 36 0.29 38.86 1.04
CA PHE A 36 0.62 38.10 2.25
C PHE A 36 0.06 36.68 2.17
N GLY A 37 0.82 35.84 1.48
CA GLY A 37 0.51 34.43 1.32
C GLY A 37 1.60 33.64 0.61
N GLN A 38 2.83 34.17 0.52
CA GLN A 38 3.98 33.26 0.51
C GLN A 38 4.06 32.71 1.93
N VAL A 39 3.18 31.75 2.23
CA VAL A 39 3.46 30.73 3.23
C VAL A 39 4.82 30.24 2.81
N LEU A 40 5.85 30.62 3.58
CA LEU A 40 7.17 30.03 3.49
C LEU A 40 6.90 28.53 3.44
N GLN A 41 7.04 27.92 2.27
CA GLN A 41 7.01 26.47 2.17
C GLN A 41 8.13 26.05 3.09
N PRO A 42 7.84 25.42 4.25
CA PRO A 42 8.91 24.91 5.08
C PRO A 42 9.76 24.05 4.14
N ASP A 43 11.08 24.32 4.09
CA ASP A 43 12.05 23.56 3.30
C ASP A 43 11.56 22.13 3.21
N ALA A 44 11.09 21.73 2.02
CA ALA A 44 10.16 20.61 1.89
C ALA A 44 10.81 19.39 2.54
N GLY A 45 10.37 19.10 3.77
CA GLY A 45 11.06 18.18 4.64
C GLY A 45 11.09 16.82 3.98
N ILE A 46 12.01 15.97 4.44
CA ILE A 46 11.98 14.55 4.11
C ILE A 46 10.54 14.06 4.33
N LEU A 47 9.98 13.40 3.32
CA LEU A 47 8.65 12.84 3.39
C LEU A 47 8.69 11.64 4.33
N LEU A 48 7.95 11.71 5.45
CA LEU A 48 7.95 10.69 6.49
C LEU A 48 6.51 10.23 6.74
N VAL A 49 6.35 8.94 7.04
CA VAL A 49 5.09 8.44 7.59
C VAL A 49 4.87 8.99 9.00
N GLN A 50 3.61 9.15 9.41
CA GLN A 50 3.23 9.47 10.78
C GLN A 50 3.23 8.18 11.63
N PRO A 51 4.27 7.90 12.46
CA PRO A 51 4.41 6.61 13.15
C PRO A 51 3.32 6.34 14.19
N GLU A 52 2.67 7.37 14.71
CA GLU A 52 1.54 7.29 15.63
C GLU A 52 0.23 6.86 14.96
N ARG A 53 0.19 6.81 13.63
CA ARG A 53 -0.94 6.31 12.86
C ARG A 53 -0.68 4.85 12.50
N HIS A 54 -1.54 3.96 13.00
CA HIS A 54 -1.47 2.54 12.72
C HIS A 54 -2.28 2.23 11.45
N PRO A 55 -1.63 1.97 10.30
CA PRO A 55 -2.35 1.57 9.10
C PRO A 55 -3.09 0.25 9.31
N HIS A 56 -4.25 0.15 8.66
CA HIS A 56 -5.05 -1.06 8.62
C HIS A 56 -4.62 -1.92 7.43
N VAL A 57 -4.44 -3.21 7.66
CA VAL A 57 -4.10 -4.20 6.64
C VAL A 57 -5.21 -5.21 6.55
N ARG A 58 -5.64 -5.51 5.32
CA ARG A 58 -6.55 -6.60 5.00
C ARG A 58 -5.98 -7.47 3.91
N ILE A 59 -6.13 -8.79 4.07
CA ILE A 59 -5.92 -9.77 3.01
C ILE A 59 -7.10 -10.72 2.93
N ALA A 60 -7.63 -10.96 1.72
CA ALA A 60 -8.77 -11.84 1.52
C ALA A 60 -8.72 -12.64 0.22
N TRP A 61 -9.44 -13.76 0.21
CA TRP A 61 -9.64 -14.59 -0.97
C TRP A 61 -10.91 -15.44 -0.83
N VAL A 62 -11.35 -16.03 -1.94
CA VAL A 62 -12.47 -16.96 -1.97
C VAL A 62 -11.96 -18.39 -2.16
N ASP A 63 -12.41 -19.31 -1.30
CA ASP A 63 -12.05 -20.73 -1.38
C ASP A 63 -12.83 -21.47 -2.49
N ALA A 64 -12.46 -22.73 -2.74
CA ALA A 64 -13.12 -23.57 -3.74
C ALA A 64 -14.62 -23.83 -3.46
N ARG A 65 -15.07 -23.61 -2.22
CA ARG A 65 -16.48 -23.73 -1.78
C ARG A 65 -17.21 -22.38 -1.82
N LYS A 66 -16.60 -21.34 -2.38
CA LYS A 66 -17.13 -19.97 -2.45
C LYS A 66 -17.29 -19.30 -1.08
N ILE A 67 -16.48 -19.70 -0.10
CA ILE A 67 -16.40 -19.06 1.21
C ILE A 67 -15.28 -18.02 1.16
N GLU A 68 -15.58 -16.79 1.59
CA GLU A 68 -14.58 -15.75 1.77
C GLU A 68 -13.77 -16.00 3.04
N HIS A 69 -12.45 -15.91 2.92
CA HIS A 69 -11.51 -15.83 4.02
C HIS A 69 -10.91 -14.43 4.01
N ALA A 70 -11.01 -13.72 5.13
CA ALA A 70 -10.45 -12.38 5.29
C ALA A 70 -9.73 -12.30 6.63
N TYR A 71 -8.52 -11.76 6.61
CA TYR A 71 -7.70 -11.52 7.79
C TYR A 71 -7.25 -10.06 7.81
N GLU A 72 -7.36 -9.46 8.98
CA GLU A 72 -7.27 -8.01 9.16
C GLU A 72 -6.52 -7.67 10.44
N ALA A 73 -5.72 -6.59 10.41
CA ALA A 73 -5.02 -6.08 11.59
C ALA A 73 -4.65 -4.61 11.41
N ASP A 74 -4.64 -3.85 12.51
CA ASP A 74 -4.00 -2.55 12.58
C ASP A 74 -2.55 -2.76 13.01
N LEU A 75 -1.59 -2.31 12.19
CA LEU A 75 -0.16 -2.59 12.39
C LEU A 75 0.63 -1.31 12.65
N SER A 76 1.68 -1.41 13.45
CA SER A 76 2.67 -0.34 13.55
C SER A 76 3.64 -0.39 12.37
N TYR A 77 4.23 0.76 12.00
CA TYR A 77 5.36 0.76 11.07
C TYR A 77 6.58 0.10 11.71
N GLY A 78 7.20 -0.84 11.00
CA GLY A 78 8.40 -1.54 11.45
C GLY A 78 9.22 -2.09 10.28
N TRP A 79 10.14 -3.00 10.59
CA TRP A 79 10.81 -3.87 9.61
C TRP A 79 10.08 -5.22 9.45
N ASP A 80 10.52 -6.05 8.49
CA ASP A 80 9.95 -7.38 8.27
C ASP A 80 10.14 -8.36 9.45
N GLY A 81 11.09 -8.05 10.34
CA GLY A 81 11.28 -8.74 11.61
C GLY A 81 10.12 -8.56 12.60
N ASP A 82 9.41 -7.43 12.55
CA ASP A 82 8.32 -7.06 13.48
C ASP A 82 6.94 -7.55 13.01
N ARG A 83 6.90 -8.46 12.04
CA ARG A 83 5.64 -8.99 11.51
C ARG A 83 4.80 -9.67 12.60
N GLU A 84 3.49 -9.48 12.50
CA GLU A 84 2.51 -10.01 13.45
C GLU A 84 1.60 -11.04 12.78
N PRO A 85 1.25 -12.16 13.43
CA PRO A 85 0.24 -13.08 12.93
C PRO A 85 -1.13 -12.39 12.78
N ILE A 86 -1.76 -12.50 11.62
CA ILE A 86 -3.08 -11.89 11.36
C ILE A 86 -4.20 -12.91 11.12
N GLY A 87 -3.84 -14.18 10.91
CA GLY A 87 -4.79 -15.27 10.69
C GLY A 87 -4.23 -16.39 9.82
N GLY A 88 -4.78 -17.60 9.96
CA GLY A 88 -4.34 -18.77 9.20
C GLY A 88 -2.82 -19.01 9.33
N ASN A 89 -2.13 -19.08 8.20
CA ASN A 89 -0.67 -19.23 8.13
C ASN A 89 0.05 -17.90 7.77
N ILE A 90 -0.57 -16.75 8.04
CA ILE A 90 -0.11 -15.45 7.54
C ILE A 90 0.34 -14.56 8.70
N ALA A 91 1.57 -14.06 8.61
CA ALA A 91 2.05 -12.92 9.39
C ALA A 91 2.25 -11.71 8.48
N ALA A 92 1.83 -10.53 8.90
CA ALA A 92 1.88 -9.30 8.12
C ALA A 92 2.72 -8.21 8.79
N TYR A 93 3.23 -7.27 7.99
CA TYR A 93 3.92 -6.08 8.46
C TYR A 93 3.66 -4.90 7.52
N VAL A 94 3.81 -3.68 8.05
CA VAL A 94 3.88 -2.45 7.25
C VAL A 94 5.23 -1.78 7.48
N ALA A 95 5.88 -1.35 6.40
CA ALA A 95 7.22 -0.76 6.46
C ALA A 95 7.38 0.42 5.51
N VAL A 96 8.31 1.31 5.86
CA VAL A 96 8.86 2.33 4.95
C VAL A 96 10.16 1.82 4.34
N GLY A 97 10.38 2.15 3.07
CA GLY A 97 11.40 1.54 2.22
C GLY A 97 10.87 0.31 1.50
N GLY A 98 11.68 -0.27 0.63
CA GLY A 98 11.18 -1.33 -0.24
C GLY A 98 12.16 -1.75 -1.31
N THR A 99 11.69 -2.61 -2.18
CA THR A 99 12.45 -3.11 -3.33
C THR A 99 12.88 -1.94 -4.21
N ARG A 100 11.96 -1.03 -4.53
CA ARG A 100 12.21 0.14 -5.38
C ARG A 100 13.36 0.99 -4.84
N LEU A 101 13.42 1.21 -3.53
CA LEU A 101 14.52 1.92 -2.87
C LEU A 101 15.83 1.15 -3.00
N LEU A 102 15.81 -0.15 -2.67
CA LEU A 102 16.99 -1.02 -2.74
C LEU A 102 17.54 -1.19 -4.17
N LYS A 103 16.68 -1.01 -5.18
CA LYS A 103 17.05 -1.05 -6.60
C LYS A 103 17.46 0.32 -7.16
N GLY A 104 17.34 1.40 -6.37
CA GLY A 104 17.63 2.76 -6.84
C GLY A 104 16.65 3.24 -7.91
N ALA A 105 15.38 2.82 -7.80
CA ALA A 105 14.29 3.19 -8.70
C ALA A 105 13.26 4.12 -8.02
N GLY A 106 13.56 4.56 -6.80
CA GLY A 106 12.74 5.51 -6.06
C GLY A 106 13.22 6.94 -6.28
N HIS A 107 12.28 7.87 -6.29
CA HIS A 107 12.52 9.30 -6.35
C HIS A 107 13.24 9.76 -5.06
N PRO A 108 14.26 10.64 -5.15
CA PRO A 108 15.05 11.09 -3.98
C PRO A 108 14.22 11.72 -2.86
N ARG A 109 13.12 12.40 -3.22
CA ARG A 109 12.16 13.02 -2.29
C ARG A 109 10.96 12.14 -1.93
N GLY A 110 10.89 10.95 -2.49
CA GLY A 110 9.79 10.02 -2.28
C GLY A 110 9.96 9.19 -1.01
N ALA A 111 8.83 8.68 -0.54
CA ALA A 111 8.77 7.60 0.43
C ALA A 111 8.17 6.38 -0.25
N ILE A 112 8.73 5.20 0.03
CA ILE A 112 8.15 3.94 -0.42
C ILE A 112 7.48 3.31 0.80
N VAL A 113 6.20 2.97 0.67
CA VAL A 113 5.45 2.28 1.71
C VAL A 113 5.06 0.91 1.18
N ARG A 114 5.19 -0.12 2.02
CA ARG A 114 4.86 -1.50 1.65
C ARG A 114 4.11 -2.22 2.74
N VAL A 115 3.20 -3.08 2.32
CA VAL A 115 2.59 -4.13 3.14
C VAL A 115 3.14 -5.47 2.69
N GLY A 116 3.61 -6.28 3.64
CA GLY A 116 4.19 -7.58 3.33
C GLY A 116 3.66 -8.70 4.20
N PHE A 117 3.73 -9.91 3.66
CA PHE A 117 3.16 -11.13 4.20
C PHE A 117 4.18 -12.25 4.17
N TYR A 118 4.32 -12.95 5.29
CA TYR A 118 5.17 -14.13 5.45
C TYR A 118 4.34 -15.33 5.84
N LYS A 119 4.79 -16.51 5.40
CA LYS A 119 4.32 -17.77 5.97
C LYS A 119 4.81 -17.89 7.40
N ILE A 120 3.91 -18.19 8.34
CA ILE A 120 4.30 -18.54 9.71
C ILE A 120 5.02 -19.90 9.70
N GLN A 121 4.44 -20.87 8.99
CA GLN A 121 4.99 -22.20 8.77
C GLN A 121 5.28 -22.38 7.26
N GLN A 122 6.56 -22.52 6.91
CA GLN A 122 6.99 -22.58 5.50
C GLN A 122 6.44 -23.79 4.73
N GLY A 123 6.13 -24.90 5.43
CA GLY A 123 5.57 -26.11 4.83
C GLY A 123 4.07 -26.06 4.55
N LEU A 124 3.38 -25.00 4.98
CA LEU A 124 1.95 -24.81 4.75
C LEU A 124 1.70 -23.78 3.64
N LEU A 125 0.49 -23.77 3.09
CA LEU A 125 0.07 -22.77 2.09
C LEU A 125 -0.17 -21.41 2.75
N PHE A 126 -0.06 -20.33 1.97
CA PHE A 126 -0.56 -19.00 2.35
C PHE A 126 -2.10 -19.03 2.37
N PHE A 127 -2.69 -19.58 1.31
CA PHE A 127 -4.12 -19.49 1.04
C PHE A 127 -4.75 -20.89 1.03
N ASP A 128 -5.08 -21.40 2.22
CA ASP A 128 -5.69 -22.72 2.33
C ASP A 128 -7.06 -22.77 1.62
N GLY A 129 -7.31 -23.90 0.95
CA GLY A 129 -8.55 -24.14 0.20
C GLY A 129 -8.81 -23.22 -0.99
N ILE A 130 -7.88 -22.34 -1.38
CA ILE A 130 -8.08 -21.35 -2.43
C ILE A 130 -8.58 -21.97 -3.75
N GLY A 131 -9.53 -21.32 -4.42
CA GLY A 131 -10.00 -21.73 -5.75
C GLY A 131 -8.99 -21.39 -6.86
N ALA A 132 -9.00 -22.15 -7.96
CA ALA A 132 -8.05 -21.94 -9.08
C ALA A 132 -8.14 -20.55 -9.71
N ASP A 133 -9.36 -20.03 -9.86
CA ASP A 133 -9.63 -18.71 -10.44
C ASP A 133 -9.81 -17.64 -9.36
N SER A 134 -9.32 -17.90 -8.14
CA SER A 134 -9.47 -16.96 -7.03
C SER A 134 -8.51 -15.79 -7.17
N VAL A 135 -8.94 -14.65 -6.62
CA VAL A 135 -8.18 -13.41 -6.57
C VAL A 135 -7.84 -13.15 -5.12
N ILE A 136 -6.57 -12.85 -4.86
CA ILE A 136 -6.11 -12.35 -3.57
C ILE A 136 -6.34 -10.85 -3.56
N GLU A 137 -7.17 -10.39 -2.64
CA GLU A 137 -7.39 -8.97 -2.39
C GLU A 137 -6.50 -8.54 -1.23
N VAL A 138 -5.70 -7.49 -1.43
CA VAL A 138 -4.86 -6.86 -0.42
C VAL A 138 -5.25 -5.41 -0.31
N GLU A 139 -5.48 -4.93 0.91
CA GLU A 139 -5.66 -3.51 1.20
C GLU A 139 -4.68 -3.09 2.30
N LEU A 140 -4.06 -1.92 2.09
CA LEU A 140 -3.35 -1.16 3.10
C LEU A 140 -4.00 0.22 3.14
N SER A 141 -4.70 0.54 4.22
CA SER A 141 -5.40 1.82 4.41
C SER A 141 -4.91 2.57 5.65
N GLY A 142 -5.23 3.85 5.73
CA GLY A 142 -4.82 4.68 6.87
C GLY A 142 -3.33 5.05 6.90
N VAL A 143 -2.65 5.08 5.75
CA VAL A 143 -1.29 5.59 5.65
C VAL A 143 -1.32 7.12 5.64
N PHE A 144 -0.64 7.76 6.59
CA PHE A 144 -0.54 9.22 6.67
C PHE A 144 0.92 9.66 6.57
N MET A 145 1.14 10.77 5.87
CA MET A 145 2.44 11.41 5.76
C MET A 145 2.50 12.68 6.62
N ASN A 146 3.71 13.13 6.97
CA ASN A 146 3.95 14.35 7.74
C ASN A 146 3.61 15.67 7.00
N GLN A 147 3.26 15.58 5.71
CA GLN A 147 2.89 16.71 4.85
C GLN A 147 1.97 16.21 3.71
N PRO A 148 1.27 17.10 2.99
CA PRO A 148 0.44 16.71 1.85
C PRO A 148 1.24 15.90 0.82
N ALA A 149 0.65 14.81 0.36
CA ALA A 149 1.36 13.81 -0.45
C ALA A 149 0.46 13.27 -1.56
N ALA A 150 1.09 12.77 -2.62
CA ALA A 150 0.46 12.11 -3.75
C ALA A 150 1.04 10.70 -3.90
N ALA A 151 0.16 9.70 -3.90
CA ALA A 151 0.56 8.35 -4.27
C ALA A 151 0.88 8.27 -5.77
N ARG A 152 1.76 7.34 -6.15
CA ARG A 152 2.11 7.06 -7.55
C ARG A 152 1.67 5.66 -7.95
N PRO A 153 0.42 5.46 -8.39
CA PRO A 153 -0.11 4.12 -8.70
C PRO A 153 0.71 3.35 -9.74
N GLU A 154 1.31 4.05 -10.70
CA GLU A 154 2.15 3.44 -11.74
C GLU A 154 3.39 2.75 -11.18
N THR A 155 3.86 3.19 -10.00
CA THR A 155 5.05 2.64 -9.32
C THR A 155 4.76 1.39 -8.51
N ILE A 156 3.50 0.95 -8.43
CA ILE A 156 3.11 -0.18 -7.60
C ILE A 156 3.75 -1.47 -8.12
N VAL A 157 4.42 -2.17 -7.20
CA VAL A 157 5.07 -3.46 -7.47
C VAL A 157 4.66 -4.47 -6.43
N GLN A 158 4.29 -5.67 -6.88
CA GLN A 158 4.30 -6.87 -6.05
C GLN A 158 5.65 -7.57 -6.19
N HIS A 159 6.33 -7.81 -5.08
CA HIS A 159 7.57 -8.59 -5.03
C HIS A 159 7.33 -9.90 -4.28
N LEU A 160 7.54 -11.01 -4.96
CA LEU A 160 7.43 -12.39 -4.48
C LEU A 160 8.83 -12.96 -4.24
N LYS A 161 9.03 -13.57 -3.06
CA LYS A 161 10.28 -14.22 -2.66
C LYS A 161 10.06 -15.71 -2.46
N PHE A 162 10.86 -16.54 -3.12
CA PHE A 162 10.76 -17.99 -3.07
C PHE A 162 11.90 -18.63 -2.26
N SER A 163 11.62 -19.79 -1.66
CA SER A 163 12.67 -20.61 -1.06
C SER A 163 13.59 -21.18 -2.13
N ARG A 164 14.91 -21.03 -1.95
CA ARG A 164 15.92 -21.58 -2.88
C ARG A 164 15.85 -23.11 -2.97
N ASP A 165 15.59 -23.78 -1.86
CA ASP A 165 15.47 -25.24 -1.82
C ASP A 165 14.23 -25.72 -2.59
N ALA A 166 13.13 -24.97 -2.48
CA ALA A 166 11.92 -25.27 -3.21
C ALA A 166 12.10 -25.00 -4.71
N LEU A 167 12.76 -23.90 -5.10
CA LEU A 167 13.11 -23.64 -6.51
C LEU A 167 13.97 -24.76 -7.10
N LYS A 168 14.98 -25.21 -6.35
CA LYS A 168 15.83 -26.33 -6.76
C LYS A 168 15.03 -27.62 -6.96
N SER A 169 14.12 -27.93 -6.05
CA SER A 169 13.20 -29.07 -6.16
C SER A 169 12.33 -28.95 -7.41
N CYS A 170 11.96 -27.71 -7.76
CA CYS A 170 11.22 -27.35 -8.95
C CYS A 170 12.08 -27.19 -10.23
N ARG A 171 13.37 -27.55 -10.20
CA ARG A 171 14.31 -27.38 -11.34
C ARG A 171 14.38 -25.94 -11.87
N ILE A 172 14.03 -24.96 -11.04
CA ILE A 172 14.20 -23.54 -11.32
C ILE A 172 15.57 -23.12 -10.77
N ALA A 173 16.28 -22.26 -11.51
CA ALA A 173 17.57 -21.76 -11.08
C ALA A 173 17.45 -20.98 -9.74
N SER A 174 18.37 -21.23 -8.80
CA SER A 174 18.29 -20.70 -7.43
C SER A 174 18.51 -19.18 -7.34
N ASP A 175 19.04 -18.56 -8.39
CA ASP A 175 19.19 -17.11 -8.54
C ASP A 175 17.86 -16.43 -8.90
N ALA A 176 16.85 -17.17 -9.38
CA ALA A 176 15.49 -16.70 -9.64
C ALA A 176 14.61 -16.71 -8.37
N TRP A 177 15.17 -16.35 -7.22
CA TRP A 177 14.46 -16.36 -5.93
C TRP A 177 13.57 -15.14 -5.69
N ASN A 178 13.63 -14.15 -6.60
CA ASN A 178 12.77 -12.97 -6.63
C ASN A 178 11.94 -12.98 -7.91
N LEU A 179 10.69 -12.53 -7.81
CA LEU A 179 9.81 -12.31 -8.94
C LEU A 179 8.99 -11.04 -8.71
N PHE A 180 8.85 -10.22 -9.75
CA PHE A 180 8.18 -8.94 -9.69
C PHE A 180 6.97 -8.92 -10.63
N ASN A 181 5.83 -8.46 -10.15
CA ASN A 181 4.68 -8.10 -10.97
C ASN A 181 4.47 -6.58 -10.82
N THR A 182 4.31 -5.84 -11.91
CA THR A 182 4.24 -4.35 -11.87
C THR A 182 2.93 -3.85 -12.47
N VAL A 183 2.51 -2.65 -12.06
CA VAL A 183 1.40 -1.94 -12.71
C VAL A 183 1.83 -1.38 -14.05
N ASP A 184 2.96 -0.65 -14.10
CA ASP A 184 3.46 -0.09 -15.35
C ASP A 184 4.12 -1.18 -16.22
N PRO A 185 3.66 -1.42 -17.46
CA PRO A 185 4.27 -2.36 -18.40
C PRO A 185 5.71 -2.00 -18.81
N ASP A 186 6.13 -0.76 -18.62
CA ASP A 186 7.49 -0.28 -18.93
C ASP A 186 8.40 -0.27 -17.69
N GLU A 187 7.90 -0.66 -16.51
CA GLU A 187 8.68 -0.70 -15.27
C GLU A 187 9.81 -1.74 -15.33
N THR A 188 11.02 -1.30 -15.04
CA THR A 188 12.23 -2.15 -15.00
C THR A 188 13.00 -2.06 -13.69
N LEU A 189 12.48 -1.32 -12.70
CA LEU A 189 13.15 -0.92 -11.47
C LEU A 189 14.59 -0.48 -11.75
N ASN A 190 14.73 0.52 -12.63
CA ASN A 190 16.01 1.06 -13.08
C ASN A 190 16.91 -0.02 -13.74
N GLY A 191 16.33 -0.82 -14.65
CA GLY A 191 17.02 -1.90 -15.36
C GLY A 191 17.44 -3.10 -14.47
N ARG A 192 16.91 -3.20 -13.24
CA ARG A 192 17.31 -4.24 -12.27
C ARG A 192 16.40 -5.45 -12.22
N ILE A 193 15.36 -5.49 -13.06
CA ILE A 193 14.51 -6.66 -13.31
C ILE A 193 14.45 -6.94 -14.81
N ARG A 194 14.15 -8.18 -15.17
CA ARG A 194 14.22 -8.74 -16.52
C ARG A 194 12.87 -9.36 -16.88
N PRO A 195 12.14 -8.76 -17.84
CA PRO A 195 10.88 -9.32 -18.33
C PRO A 195 11.05 -10.76 -18.78
N GLY A 196 10.12 -11.64 -18.38
CA GLY A 196 10.15 -13.07 -18.73
C GLY A 196 11.13 -13.92 -17.92
N TYR A 197 11.99 -13.31 -17.08
CA TYR A 197 12.91 -14.04 -16.21
C TYR A 197 12.54 -13.93 -14.74
N ASP A 198 12.61 -12.71 -14.19
CA ASP A 198 12.28 -12.37 -12.81
C ASP A 198 11.22 -11.27 -12.73
N ALA A 199 10.61 -10.87 -13.85
CA ALA A 199 9.53 -9.91 -13.88
C ALA A 199 8.41 -10.23 -14.87
N ARG A 200 7.20 -9.78 -14.52
CA ARG A 200 6.02 -9.66 -15.39
C ARG A 200 5.56 -8.19 -15.41
N PRO A 201 6.13 -7.37 -16.30
CA PRO A 201 5.70 -5.99 -16.43
C PRO A 201 4.23 -5.90 -16.83
N GLY A 202 3.47 -4.99 -16.21
CA GLY A 202 2.06 -4.73 -16.53
C GLY A 202 1.09 -5.79 -16.02
N ALA A 203 1.55 -6.82 -15.31
CA ALA A 203 0.68 -7.88 -14.80
C ALA A 203 -0.34 -7.41 -13.76
N LEU A 204 -0.25 -6.17 -13.27
CA LEU A 204 -1.18 -5.55 -12.33
C LEU A 204 -1.91 -4.32 -12.91
N ASP A 205 -1.96 -4.16 -14.24
CA ASP A 205 -2.52 -2.98 -14.91
C ASP A 205 -4.06 -2.98 -15.10
N GLY A 206 -4.72 -4.09 -14.78
CA GLY A 206 -6.16 -4.29 -14.97
C GLY A 206 -6.65 -4.46 -16.42
N ARG A 207 -5.77 -4.65 -17.40
CA ARG A 207 -6.11 -4.66 -18.85
C ARG A 207 -6.30 -6.05 -19.46
N GLY A 208 -5.86 -7.11 -18.78
CA GLY A 208 -5.97 -8.51 -19.23
C GLY A 208 -6.91 -9.36 -18.38
N SER A 209 -7.45 -10.44 -18.95
CA SER A 209 -8.29 -11.40 -18.20
C SER A 209 -7.52 -12.20 -17.16
N ASP A 210 -6.20 -12.29 -17.32
CA ASP A 210 -5.22 -12.92 -16.43
C ASP A 210 -4.39 -11.89 -15.65
N HIS A 211 -4.67 -10.60 -15.83
CA HIS A 211 -4.00 -9.52 -15.11
C HIS A 211 -4.69 -9.27 -13.77
N GLY A 212 -3.89 -8.88 -12.79
CA GLY A 212 -4.39 -8.22 -11.60
C GLY A 212 -4.61 -6.74 -11.83
N SER A 213 -5.03 -6.06 -10.77
CA SER A 213 -5.13 -4.61 -10.72
C SER A 213 -4.53 -4.11 -9.42
N ALA A 214 -3.81 -3.00 -9.43
CA ALA A 214 -3.48 -2.29 -8.21
C ALA A 214 -3.67 -0.78 -8.37
N GLU A 215 -4.13 -0.14 -7.31
CA GLU A 215 -4.42 1.29 -7.27
C GLU A 215 -3.99 1.88 -5.92
N ALA A 216 -3.69 3.17 -5.92
CA ALA A 216 -3.49 3.92 -4.70
C ALA A 216 -4.27 5.23 -4.79
N VAL A 217 -5.01 5.56 -3.74
CA VAL A 217 -5.89 6.74 -3.68
C VAL A 217 -5.58 7.52 -2.42
N VAL A 218 -5.54 8.85 -2.55
CA VAL A 218 -5.47 9.78 -1.42
C VAL A 218 -6.87 10.29 -1.14
N ALA A 219 -7.37 10.09 0.08
CA ALA A 219 -8.67 10.57 0.53
C ALA A 219 -8.61 12.05 0.95
N ASP A 220 -9.78 12.67 1.17
CA ASP A 220 -9.90 14.07 1.55
C ASP A 220 -9.22 14.42 2.88
N ASP A 221 -9.10 13.45 3.79
CA ASP A 221 -8.40 13.60 5.08
C ASP A 221 -6.87 13.45 4.96
N GLY A 222 -6.37 13.22 3.75
CA GLY A 222 -4.95 12.99 3.45
C GLY A 222 -4.48 11.56 3.71
N SER A 223 -5.37 10.64 4.13
CA SER A 223 -5.02 9.23 4.22
C SER A 223 -4.81 8.61 2.84
N ILE A 224 -3.85 7.72 2.73
CA ILE A 224 -3.53 7.00 1.51
C ILE A 224 -3.97 5.55 1.68
N THR A 225 -4.67 5.03 0.69
CA THR A 225 -5.10 3.64 0.62
C THR A 225 -4.53 2.99 -0.65
N LEU A 226 -3.82 1.89 -0.48
CA LEU A 226 -3.34 0.99 -1.52
C LEU A 226 -4.25 -0.23 -1.58
N ARG A 227 -4.77 -0.56 -2.77
CA ARG A 227 -5.53 -1.78 -3.02
C ARG A 227 -4.92 -2.56 -4.15
N ALA A 228 -4.87 -3.88 -4.00
CA ALA A 228 -4.45 -4.78 -5.05
C ALA A 228 -5.37 -5.99 -5.13
N ARG A 229 -5.67 -6.39 -6.35
CA ARG A 229 -6.39 -7.61 -6.72
C ARG A 229 -5.42 -8.44 -7.55
N VAL A 230 -4.91 -9.52 -6.98
CA VAL A 230 -3.88 -10.35 -7.60
C VAL A 230 -4.45 -11.74 -7.90
N PRO A 231 -4.67 -12.10 -9.18
CA PRO A 231 -5.01 -13.46 -9.55
C PRO A 231 -4.02 -14.45 -8.93
N TYR A 232 -4.53 -15.52 -8.32
CA TYR A 232 -3.67 -16.44 -7.59
C TYR A 232 -2.59 -17.08 -8.48
N ALA A 233 -2.87 -17.25 -9.78
CA ALA A 233 -1.89 -17.69 -10.76
C ALA A 233 -0.63 -16.81 -10.84
N LEU A 234 -0.68 -15.53 -10.46
CA LEU A 234 0.49 -14.64 -10.45
C LEU A 234 1.47 -14.92 -9.30
N PHE A 235 1.06 -15.68 -8.27
CA PHE A 235 1.94 -16.13 -7.19
C PHE A 235 2.85 -17.28 -7.60
N LYS A 236 2.53 -17.95 -8.71
CA LYS A 236 3.40 -18.98 -9.28
C LYS A 236 4.67 -18.36 -9.84
N HIS A 237 5.78 -19.10 -9.79
CA HIS A 237 7.00 -18.66 -10.43
C HIS A 237 6.90 -18.74 -11.96
N ILE A 238 7.29 -17.70 -12.70
CA ILE A 238 7.15 -17.66 -14.18
C ILE A 238 7.92 -18.78 -14.89
N ARG A 239 9.04 -19.20 -14.30
CA ARG A 239 9.90 -20.28 -14.80
C ARG A 239 9.53 -21.68 -14.31
N ASP A 240 8.40 -21.84 -13.64
CA ASP A 240 7.89 -23.15 -13.26
C ASP A 240 7.66 -24.02 -14.53
N PRO A 241 8.44 -25.10 -14.73
CA PRO A 241 8.40 -25.87 -15.97
C PRO A 241 7.13 -26.71 -16.11
N TRP A 242 6.43 -27.00 -15.01
CA TRP A 242 5.20 -27.80 -15.06
C TRP A 242 3.96 -26.97 -15.34
N GLN A 243 4.10 -25.65 -15.29
CA GLN A 243 3.06 -24.69 -15.60
C GLN A 243 1.72 -24.97 -14.91
N HIS A 244 1.72 -25.59 -13.73
CA HIS A 244 0.49 -25.91 -13.02
C HIS A 244 -0.30 -24.64 -12.67
N ALA A 245 -1.63 -24.69 -12.80
CA ALA A 245 -2.53 -23.61 -12.41
C ALA A 245 -3.48 -24.02 -11.28
N ILE A 246 -3.35 -25.27 -10.82
CA ILE A 246 -4.22 -25.83 -9.78
C ILE A 246 -3.69 -25.39 -8.41
N PRO A 247 -4.54 -24.93 -7.50
CA PRO A 247 -4.13 -24.60 -6.14
C PRO A 247 -3.38 -25.71 -5.43
N GLY A 248 -2.33 -25.32 -4.69
CA GLY A 248 -1.45 -26.26 -4.00
C GLY A 248 -0.55 -27.12 -4.89
N THR A 249 -0.61 -26.97 -6.22
CA THR A 249 0.23 -27.75 -7.16
C THR A 249 1.44 -27.00 -7.70
N PHE A 250 1.58 -25.71 -7.35
CA PHE A 250 2.79 -24.93 -7.60
C PHE A 250 3.40 -24.42 -6.30
N LEU A 251 4.68 -24.08 -6.37
CA LEU A 251 5.40 -23.47 -5.26
C LEU A 251 4.89 -22.04 -5.01
N GLU A 252 4.23 -21.82 -3.90
CA GLU A 252 3.97 -20.47 -3.40
C GLU A 252 5.25 -19.81 -2.88
N PRO A 253 5.33 -18.46 -2.90
CA PRO A 253 6.42 -17.75 -2.25
C PRO A 253 6.46 -18.05 -0.74
N ILE A 254 7.60 -17.80 -0.10
CA ILE A 254 7.73 -17.79 1.37
C ILE A 254 7.37 -16.42 1.95
N HIS A 255 7.43 -15.39 1.11
CA HIS A 255 7.19 -13.99 1.44
C HIS A 255 6.75 -13.25 0.19
N PHE A 256 5.80 -12.33 0.33
CA PHE A 256 5.56 -11.34 -0.70
C PHE A 256 5.21 -9.99 -0.07
N HIS A 257 5.38 -8.92 -0.83
CA HIS A 257 4.88 -7.61 -0.45
C HIS A 257 4.37 -6.85 -1.66
N ILE A 258 3.52 -5.87 -1.39
CA ILE A 258 3.08 -4.87 -2.36
C ILE A 258 3.55 -3.52 -1.85
N GLU A 259 4.19 -2.75 -2.71
CA GLU A 259 4.74 -1.45 -2.38
C GLU A 259 4.28 -0.39 -3.37
N MET A 260 4.21 0.85 -2.89
CA MET A 260 3.95 2.04 -3.70
C MET A 260 4.95 3.14 -3.35
N GLU A 261 5.27 3.97 -4.32
CA GLU A 261 5.93 5.25 -4.07
C GLU A 261 4.91 6.35 -3.79
N ILE A 262 5.25 7.22 -2.85
CA ILE A 262 4.49 8.41 -2.47
C ILE A 262 5.45 9.59 -2.57
N LEU A 263 5.01 10.69 -3.18
CA LEU A 263 5.76 11.94 -3.27
C LEU A 263 5.07 13.04 -2.45
N PRO A 264 5.80 14.08 -2.00
CA PRO A 264 5.17 15.31 -1.56
C PRO A 264 4.31 15.90 -2.68
N GLN A 265 3.18 16.48 -2.32
CA GLN A 265 2.29 17.10 -3.30
C GLN A 265 3.01 18.22 -4.06
N GLY A 266 2.90 18.24 -5.39
CA GLY A 266 3.53 19.23 -6.26
C GLY A 266 4.95 18.88 -6.73
N VAL A 267 5.53 17.76 -6.29
CA VAL A 267 6.77 17.22 -6.87
C VAL A 267 6.48 16.61 -8.24
N ASN A 268 7.32 16.92 -9.24
CA ASN A 268 7.20 16.33 -10.57
C ASN A 268 7.93 14.97 -10.58
N PRO A 269 7.23 13.85 -10.86
CA PRO A 269 7.83 12.52 -10.79
C PRO A 269 8.89 12.21 -11.85
N GLY A 270 9.00 13.02 -12.91
CA GLY A 270 9.99 12.82 -13.98
C GLY A 270 11.13 13.82 -13.95
N ARG A 271 11.37 14.49 -12.82
CA ARG A 271 12.43 15.46 -12.68
C ARG A 271 13.15 15.37 -11.34
N ASP A 272 14.48 15.51 -11.39
CA ASP A 272 15.32 15.63 -10.20
C ASP A 272 15.07 16.95 -9.44
N ASP A 273 15.80 17.11 -8.33
CA ASP A 273 15.72 18.31 -7.48
C ASP A 273 16.13 19.61 -8.21
N ASN A 274 16.79 19.50 -9.37
CA ASN A 274 17.18 20.64 -10.22
C ASN A 274 16.18 20.88 -11.37
N GLY A 275 15.13 20.07 -11.47
CA GLY A 275 14.16 20.14 -12.57
C GLY A 275 14.67 19.54 -13.89
N LEU A 276 15.76 18.77 -13.86
CA LEU A 276 16.27 18.02 -15.00
C LEU A 276 15.55 16.67 -15.10
N PRO A 277 15.41 16.08 -16.29
CA PRO A 277 14.86 14.73 -16.43
C PRO A 277 15.65 13.72 -15.59
N ASP A 278 14.96 12.76 -14.98
CA ASP A 278 15.62 11.57 -14.44
C ASP A 278 16.12 10.71 -15.63
N ASP A 279 17.44 10.60 -15.80
CA ASP A 279 18.12 9.83 -16.85
C ASP A 279 18.03 8.31 -16.65
#